data_AF-A0A924YN08-F1
#
_entry.id   AF-A0A924YN08-F1
#
_cell.length_a   1.000
_cell.length_b   1.000
_cell.length_c   1.000
_cell.angle_alpha   90.00
_cell.angle_beta   90.00
_cell.angle_gamma   90.00
#
_symmetry.space_group_name_H-M   'P 1'
#
loop_
_entity.id
_entity.type
_entity.pdbx_description
1 polymer ?
#
loop_
_entity_poly.entity_id
_entity_poly.type
_entity_poly.pdbx_seq_one_letter_code
_entity_poly.pdbx_strand_id
1 'polypeptide(L)'
;MTDTKKCCCVSIALIVLLRLSIGWQFLYEGLWKFNTVNTPTPWSAEGYLKNAQGPLRDTFRNMTGDPDDLQWLDRDAVAVTWDDWAVRFETHYGLDESQKKKLSELLNGVADFRVELAELPEGVSPKDLGKNVKFDAKAKRLICDGKLRMLKAEREKLLGLLKGEPNVDIKRETLFADAVNRLYELATRPQGISAKEKLGALLVGNPEVAGRVFKEHEGTIDYKRIGDIDLYKSELARYETNLAKAKQQSAMQFPRDHLQKQWSDLQKLKGKVVGPVKSLDSELKVAAKKLLTFEQLAGGPVRLPSTPVDRINQQTMWGLTILGVLLLIGLGTRYAALGGAVMLTMFYLAMPPWPGVPEAPGPEHSFIVNKNFIEVMALLAIAALPTGQWFGLDRLCSKLCCRKKCCGGATCATTSTTSG
;
A
#
# COMPACT_ATOMS: atom_id res chain seq x y z
N MET A 1 3.68 -25.05 57.32
CA MET A 1 3.88 -25.95 56.16
C MET A 1 2.65 -26.06 55.23
N THR A 2 1.45 -25.70 55.67
CA THR A 2 0.23 -25.66 54.83
C THR A 2 0.19 -24.46 53.88
N ASP A 3 0.73 -23.30 54.28
CA ASP A 3 0.76 -22.10 53.43
C ASP A 3 1.71 -22.21 52.24
N THR A 4 2.87 -22.84 52.40
CA THR A 4 3.85 -23.01 51.32
C THR A 4 3.28 -23.84 50.16
N LYS A 5 2.43 -24.84 50.45
CA LYS A 5 1.75 -25.66 49.43
C LYS A 5 0.61 -24.90 48.75
N LYS A 6 -0.15 -24.08 49.48
CA LYS A 6 -1.22 -23.22 48.92
C LYS A 6 -0.65 -22.14 48.01
N CYS A 7 0.44 -21.47 48.42
CA CYS A 7 1.15 -20.51 47.57
C CYS A 7 1.62 -21.16 46.26
N CYS A 8 2.11 -22.40 46.31
CA CYS A 8 2.52 -23.16 45.13
C CYS A 8 1.35 -23.43 44.16
N CYS A 9 0.17 -23.84 44.66
CA CYS A 9 -1.01 -24.05 43.83
C CYS A 9 -1.51 -22.77 43.17
N VAL A 10 -1.54 -21.66 43.91
CA VAL A 10 -1.97 -20.35 43.37
C VAL A 10 -1.00 -19.87 42.30
N SER A 11 0.31 -19.96 42.53
CA SER A 11 1.32 -19.59 41.52
C SER A 11 1.19 -20.42 40.25
N ILE A 12 1.00 -21.74 40.36
CA ILE A 12 0.79 -22.62 39.20
C ILE A 12 -0.48 -22.20 38.44
N ALA A 13 -1.59 -21.95 39.14
CA ALA A 13 -2.83 -21.52 38.52
C ALA A 13 -2.67 -20.18 37.79
N LEU A 14 -2.01 -19.19 38.41
CA LEU A 14 -1.77 -17.89 37.80
C LEU A 14 -0.87 -17.96 36.57
N ILE A 15 0.18 -18.78 36.59
CA ILE A 15 1.07 -18.95 35.45
C ILE A 15 0.36 -19.69 34.29
N VAL A 16 -0.48 -20.69 34.60
CA VAL A 16 -1.30 -21.35 33.57
C VAL A 16 -2.32 -20.38 32.98
N LEU A 17 -2.97 -19.56 33.81
CA LEU A 17 -3.88 -18.52 33.35
C LEU A 17 -3.15 -17.50 32.46
N LEU A 18 -1.97 -17.03 32.86
CA LEU A 18 -1.14 -16.13 32.05
C LEU A 18 -0.84 -16.74 30.67
N ARG A 19 -0.47 -18.03 30.62
CA ARG A 19 -0.27 -18.75 29.36
C ARG A 19 -1.53 -18.76 28.50
N LEU A 20 -2.68 -19.11 29.08
CA LEU A 20 -3.95 -19.15 28.37
C LEU A 20 -4.37 -17.77 27.87
N SER A 21 -4.17 -16.71 28.68
CA SER A 21 -4.45 -15.33 28.31
C SER A 21 -3.59 -14.86 27.13
N ILE A 22 -2.27 -15.10 27.17
CA ILE A 22 -1.39 -14.74 26.05
C ILE A 22 -1.70 -15.57 24.81
N GLY A 23 -1.94 -16.87 24.97
CA GLY A 23 -2.35 -17.74 23.87
C GLY A 23 -3.65 -17.28 23.20
N TRP A 24 -4.63 -16.85 24.00
CA TRP A 24 -5.87 -16.27 23.51
C TRP A 24 -5.64 -14.96 22.76
N GLN A 25 -4.83 -14.05 23.32
CA GLN A 25 -4.48 -12.78 22.66
C GLN A 25 -3.86 -13.04 21.28
N PHE A 26 -2.89 -13.95 21.18
CA PHE A 26 -2.24 -14.31 19.91
C PHE A 26 -3.22 -14.90 18.90
N LEU A 27 -4.04 -15.84 19.36
CA LEU A 27 -5.04 -16.47 18.50
C LEU A 27 -6.05 -15.45 17.97
N TYR A 28 -6.59 -14.61 18.85
CA TYR A 28 -7.55 -13.57 18.50
C TYR A 28 -6.94 -12.57 17.51
N GLU A 29 -5.74 -12.08 17.79
CA GLU A 29 -5.01 -11.15 16.91
C GLU A 29 -4.73 -11.75 15.53
N GLY A 30 -4.39 -13.03 15.44
CA GLY A 30 -4.19 -13.73 14.18
C GLY A 30 -5.49 -13.90 13.40
N LEU A 31 -6.55 -14.40 14.06
CA LEU A 31 -7.86 -14.62 13.45
C LEU A 31 -8.53 -13.31 13.00
N TRP A 32 -8.42 -12.25 13.80
CA TRP A 32 -8.92 -10.93 13.42
C TRP A 32 -8.25 -10.46 12.12
N LYS A 33 -6.92 -10.56 12.03
CA LYS A 33 -6.18 -10.22 10.80
C LYS A 33 -6.61 -11.07 9.60
N PHE A 34 -6.79 -12.38 9.78
CA PHE A 34 -7.32 -13.26 8.73
C PHE A 34 -8.72 -12.84 8.26
N ASN A 35 -9.60 -12.51 9.19
CA ASN A 35 -10.97 -12.10 8.86
C ASN A 35 -11.02 -10.79 8.06
N THR A 36 -10.00 -9.93 8.18
CA THR A 36 -9.90 -8.72 7.36
C THR A 36 -9.44 -8.97 5.93
N VAL A 37 -8.85 -10.12 5.60
CA VAL A 37 -8.29 -10.37 4.25
C VAL A 37 -9.34 -10.23 3.14
N ASN A 38 -10.60 -10.56 3.43
CA ASN A 38 -11.71 -10.48 2.48
C ASN A 38 -12.54 -9.20 2.60
N THR A 39 -12.12 -8.23 3.43
CA THR A 39 -12.83 -6.95 3.59
C THR A 39 -12.25 -5.88 2.67
N PRO A 40 -12.95 -4.75 2.45
CA PRO A 40 -12.44 -3.65 1.63
C PRO A 40 -11.14 -3.03 2.16
N THR A 41 -10.85 -3.19 3.45
CA THR A 41 -9.68 -2.65 4.13
C THR A 41 -8.96 -3.78 4.88
N PRO A 42 -8.24 -4.65 4.15
CA PRO A 42 -7.51 -5.74 4.79
C PRO A 42 -6.40 -5.19 5.68
N TRP A 43 -6.15 -5.88 6.79
CA TRP A 43 -5.01 -5.58 7.64
C TRP A 43 -3.70 -5.78 6.85
N SER A 44 -2.77 -4.85 7.02
CA SER A 44 -1.45 -4.91 6.40
C SER A 44 -0.37 -4.40 7.35
N ALA A 45 0.76 -5.07 7.39
CA ALA A 45 1.95 -4.66 8.11
C ALA A 45 2.69 -3.50 7.42
N GLU A 46 2.32 -3.13 6.18
CA GLU A 46 3.00 -2.10 5.39
C GLU A 46 3.17 -0.78 6.15
N GLY A 47 2.07 -0.27 6.73
CA GLY A 47 2.10 0.98 7.48
C GLY A 47 3.02 0.91 8.71
N TYR A 48 3.04 -0.24 9.38
CA TYR A 48 3.91 -0.48 10.52
C TYR A 48 5.39 -0.51 10.09
N LEU A 49 5.72 -1.28 9.05
CA LEU A 49 7.09 -1.42 8.55
C LEU A 49 7.64 -0.11 7.96
N LYS A 50 6.84 0.65 7.21
CA LYS A 50 7.25 1.95 6.64
C LYS A 50 7.59 2.99 7.71
N ASN A 51 6.93 2.89 8.86
CA ASN A 51 7.14 3.75 10.01
C ASN A 51 8.12 3.16 11.03
N ALA A 52 8.85 2.08 10.70
CA ALA A 52 9.82 1.49 11.61
C ALA A 52 10.93 2.50 11.97
N GLN A 53 11.43 2.40 13.20
CA GLN A 53 12.40 3.31 13.79
C GLN A 53 13.47 2.54 14.59
N GLY A 54 14.46 3.25 15.11
CA GLY A 54 15.56 2.65 15.87
C GLY A 54 16.67 2.05 15.01
N PRO A 55 17.53 1.19 15.57
CA PRO A 55 18.74 0.70 14.88
C PRO A 55 18.46 -0.23 13.70
N LEU A 56 17.34 -0.96 13.74
CA LEU A 56 16.92 -1.90 12.68
C LEU A 56 15.93 -1.27 11.70
N ARG A 57 15.74 0.06 11.75
CA ARG A 57 14.84 0.82 10.89
C ARG A 57 14.95 0.42 9.43
N ASP A 58 16.16 0.50 8.87
CA ASP A 58 16.37 0.34 7.43
C ASP A 58 16.08 -1.11 7.02
N THR A 59 16.42 -2.09 7.87
CA THR A 59 16.06 -3.50 7.67
C THR A 59 14.55 -3.67 7.55
N PHE A 60 13.75 -3.14 8.48
CA PHE A 60 12.29 -3.27 8.46
C PHE A 60 11.64 -2.49 7.32
N ARG A 61 12.10 -1.26 7.06
CA ARG A 61 11.58 -0.42 5.96
C ARG A 61 11.85 -1.06 4.60
N ASN A 62 13.04 -1.62 4.39
CA ASN A 62 13.39 -2.26 3.12
C ASN A 62 12.57 -3.52 2.82
N MET A 63 11.96 -4.14 3.84
CA MET A 63 11.04 -5.27 3.64
C MET A 63 9.79 -4.89 2.84
N THR A 64 9.44 -3.59 2.73
CA THR A 64 8.26 -3.15 1.97
C THR A 64 8.55 -2.96 0.48
N GLY A 65 9.82 -2.96 0.06
CA GLY A 65 10.24 -2.70 -1.33
C GLY A 65 10.23 -1.21 -1.72
N ASP A 66 9.21 -0.45 -1.32
CA ASP A 66 9.12 1.00 -1.53
C ASP A 66 8.81 1.75 -0.22
N PRO A 67 9.80 1.89 0.69
CA PRO A 67 9.59 2.42 2.04
C PRO A 67 9.14 3.88 2.08
N ASP A 68 9.49 4.65 1.05
CA ASP A 68 9.23 6.08 0.93
C ASP A 68 8.10 6.41 -0.07
N ASP A 69 7.44 5.40 -0.64
CA ASP A 69 6.38 5.56 -1.65
C ASP A 69 6.86 6.34 -2.90
N LEU A 70 8.15 6.24 -3.26
CA LEU A 70 8.73 6.97 -4.39
C LEU A 70 8.24 6.43 -5.73
N GLN A 71 7.87 5.15 -5.82
CA GLN A 71 7.34 4.56 -7.06
C GLN A 71 5.99 5.19 -7.43
N TRP A 72 5.21 5.64 -6.45
CA TRP A 72 3.95 6.38 -6.69
C TRP A 72 4.16 7.77 -7.29
N LEU A 73 5.38 8.32 -7.18
CA LEU A 73 5.74 9.62 -7.75
C LEU A 73 6.40 9.50 -9.13
N ASP A 74 6.60 8.27 -9.61
CA ASP A 74 7.10 7.97 -10.94
C ASP A 74 5.92 7.62 -11.86
N ARG A 75 5.71 8.47 -12.87
CA ARG A 75 4.62 8.30 -13.83
C ARG A 75 4.70 6.96 -14.57
N ASP A 76 5.89 6.55 -14.97
CA ASP A 76 6.07 5.37 -15.80
C ASP A 76 5.93 4.10 -14.95
N ALA A 77 6.44 4.12 -13.71
CA ALA A 77 6.24 3.01 -12.77
C ALA A 77 4.75 2.78 -12.44
N VAL A 78 3.99 3.86 -12.19
CA VAL A 78 2.55 3.77 -11.93
C VAL A 78 1.80 3.32 -13.20
N ALA A 79 2.17 3.84 -14.37
CA ALA A 79 1.54 3.44 -15.64
C ALA A 79 1.73 1.94 -15.92
N VAL A 80 2.93 1.40 -15.70
CA VAL A 80 3.21 -0.05 -15.84
C VAL A 80 2.39 -0.86 -14.84
N THR A 81 2.28 -0.40 -13.60
CA THR A 81 1.47 -1.06 -12.56
C THR A 81 0.00 -1.11 -12.95
N TRP A 82 -0.54 -0.04 -13.53
CA TRP A 82 -1.91 0.00 -14.02
C TRP A 82 -2.13 -0.89 -15.24
N ASP A 83 -1.15 -0.99 -16.14
CA ASP A 83 -1.23 -1.88 -17.30
C ASP A 83 -1.23 -3.36 -16.88
N ASP A 84 -0.34 -3.77 -15.96
CA ASP A 84 -0.36 -5.13 -15.40
C ASP A 84 -1.68 -5.44 -14.67
N TRP A 85 -2.18 -4.47 -13.89
CA TRP A 85 -3.48 -4.61 -13.23
C TRP A 85 -4.63 -4.76 -14.24
N ALA A 86 -4.63 -3.99 -15.33
CA ALA A 86 -5.66 -4.03 -16.36
C ALA A 86 -5.73 -5.41 -17.03
N VAL A 87 -4.57 -5.98 -17.40
CA VAL A 87 -4.48 -7.33 -17.98
C VAL A 87 -5.02 -8.39 -17.02
N ARG A 88 -4.72 -8.27 -15.71
CA ARG A 88 -5.26 -9.18 -14.69
C ARG A 88 -6.76 -9.01 -14.51
N PHE A 89 -7.24 -7.77 -14.53
CA PHE A 89 -8.65 -7.44 -14.41
C PHE A 89 -9.45 -8.00 -15.60
N GLU A 90 -8.93 -7.86 -16.82
CA GLU A 90 -9.46 -8.47 -18.05
C GLU A 90 -9.55 -9.99 -17.93
N THR A 91 -8.46 -10.62 -17.50
CA THR A 91 -8.36 -12.09 -17.42
C THR A 91 -9.24 -12.66 -16.30
N HIS A 92 -9.29 -12.00 -15.14
CA HIS A 92 -10.03 -12.47 -13.96
C HIS A 92 -11.55 -12.42 -14.16
N TYR A 93 -12.06 -11.36 -14.79
CA TYR A 93 -13.50 -11.20 -15.03
C TYR A 93 -13.97 -11.65 -16.41
N GLY A 94 -13.06 -12.04 -17.30
CA GLY A 94 -13.39 -12.49 -18.66
C GLY A 94 -14.13 -11.41 -19.44
N LEU A 95 -13.56 -10.21 -19.54
CA LEU A 95 -14.23 -9.06 -20.14
C LEU A 95 -14.56 -9.27 -21.63
N ASP A 96 -15.73 -8.78 -22.04
CA ASP A 96 -16.11 -8.71 -23.46
C ASP A 96 -15.34 -7.60 -24.21
N GLU A 97 -15.40 -7.59 -25.54
CA GLU A 97 -14.67 -6.61 -26.37
C GLU A 97 -15.10 -5.16 -26.11
N SER A 98 -16.37 -4.93 -25.75
CA SER A 98 -16.88 -3.60 -25.41
C SER A 98 -16.34 -3.13 -24.05
N GLN A 99 -16.30 -4.03 -23.05
CA GLN A 99 -15.75 -3.79 -21.72
C GLN A 99 -14.24 -3.55 -21.79
N LYS A 100 -13.49 -4.35 -22.55
CA LYS A 100 -12.05 -4.14 -22.81
C LYS A 100 -11.78 -2.78 -23.42
N LYS A 101 -12.57 -2.39 -24.43
CA LYS A 101 -12.47 -1.07 -25.05
C LYS A 101 -12.69 0.05 -24.03
N LYS A 102 -13.76 -0.03 -23.23
CA LYS A 102 -14.05 0.95 -22.16
C LYS A 102 -12.95 1.00 -21.10
N LEU A 103 -12.38 -0.14 -20.71
CA LEU A 103 -11.27 -0.21 -19.77
C LEU A 103 -10.02 0.47 -20.34
N SER A 104 -9.69 0.21 -21.60
CA SER A 104 -8.58 0.89 -22.29
C SER A 104 -8.83 2.39 -22.40
N GLU A 105 -10.06 2.83 -22.66
CA GLU A 105 -10.43 4.25 -22.68
C GLU A 105 -10.27 4.90 -21.30
N LEU A 106 -10.63 4.20 -20.21
CA LEU A 106 -10.40 4.69 -18.85
C LEU A 106 -8.90 4.87 -18.52
N LEU A 107 -8.04 3.96 -19.00
CA LEU A 107 -6.61 3.97 -18.72
C LEU A 107 -5.83 4.95 -19.61
N ASN A 108 -6.01 4.83 -20.91
CA ASN A 108 -5.20 5.48 -21.94
C ASN A 108 -5.90 6.67 -22.60
N GLY A 109 -7.22 6.76 -22.46
CA GLY A 109 -8.05 7.79 -23.10
C GLY A 109 -8.68 7.30 -24.38
N VAL A 110 -9.59 8.12 -24.91
CA VAL A 110 -10.22 7.86 -26.21
C VAL A 110 -9.18 8.12 -27.31
N ALA A 111 -9.13 7.27 -28.34
CA ALA A 111 -8.21 7.47 -29.46
C ALA A 111 -8.50 8.76 -30.23
N ASP A 112 -9.77 9.05 -30.45
CA ASP A 112 -10.25 10.21 -31.18
C ASP A 112 -11.68 10.61 -30.81
N PHE A 113 -11.96 11.92 -30.79
CA PHE A 113 -13.31 12.45 -30.63
C PHE A 113 -13.93 12.68 -32.01
N ARG A 114 -15.12 12.16 -32.25
CA ARG A 114 -15.78 12.19 -33.56
C ARG A 114 -17.11 12.92 -33.47
N VAL A 115 -17.36 13.82 -34.41
CA VAL A 115 -18.64 14.51 -34.61
C VAL A 115 -19.06 14.40 -36.07
N GLU A 116 -20.34 14.17 -36.33
CA GLU A 116 -20.87 14.08 -37.68
C GLU A 116 -20.88 15.46 -38.35
N LEU A 117 -20.32 15.53 -39.56
CA LEU A 117 -20.27 16.72 -40.39
C LEU A 117 -20.32 16.29 -41.85
N ALA A 118 -21.39 16.63 -42.56
CA ALA A 118 -21.62 16.14 -43.92
C ALA A 118 -20.57 16.65 -44.92
N GLU A 119 -20.31 17.96 -44.91
CA GLU A 119 -19.39 18.65 -45.83
C GLU A 119 -18.75 19.85 -45.11
N LEU A 120 -17.55 20.26 -45.55
CA LEU A 120 -16.93 21.49 -45.07
C LEU A 120 -17.58 22.72 -45.73
N PRO A 121 -17.66 23.87 -45.04
CA PRO A 121 -18.16 25.11 -45.62
C PRO A 121 -17.27 25.60 -46.76
N GLU A 122 -17.86 26.36 -47.70
CA GLU A 122 -17.15 26.85 -48.89
C GLU A 122 -15.99 27.77 -48.49
N GLY A 123 -14.79 27.48 -49.01
CA GLY A 123 -13.56 28.23 -48.68
C GLY A 123 -12.73 27.66 -47.52
N VAL A 124 -13.19 26.62 -46.82
CA VAL A 124 -12.41 25.94 -45.77
C VAL A 124 -11.83 24.62 -46.32
N SER A 125 -10.50 24.54 -46.40
CA SER A 125 -9.82 23.32 -46.83
C SER A 125 -9.45 22.43 -45.64
N PRO A 126 -9.27 21.11 -45.84
CA PRO A 126 -8.82 20.20 -44.76
C PRO A 126 -7.47 20.59 -44.14
N LYS A 127 -6.65 21.41 -44.81
CA LYS A 127 -5.36 21.90 -44.30
C LYS A 127 -5.52 23.02 -43.26
N ASP A 128 -6.64 23.73 -43.29
CA ASP A 128 -6.92 24.88 -42.42
C ASP A 128 -7.40 24.46 -41.02
N LEU A 129 -7.77 23.18 -40.86
CA LEU A 129 -8.26 22.59 -39.60
C LEU A 129 -7.17 22.39 -38.53
N GLY A 130 -5.90 22.62 -38.87
CA GLY A 130 -4.76 22.50 -37.95
C GLY A 130 -4.30 21.05 -37.71
N LYS A 131 -3.40 20.85 -36.74
CA LYS A 131 -2.82 19.53 -36.45
C LYS A 131 -3.76 18.61 -35.65
N ASN A 132 -4.66 19.20 -34.86
CA ASN A 132 -5.44 18.47 -33.86
C ASN A 132 -6.78 17.98 -34.42
N VAL A 133 -7.29 18.60 -35.49
CA VAL A 133 -8.58 18.28 -36.10
C VAL A 133 -8.40 17.85 -37.56
N LYS A 134 -9.04 16.75 -37.93
CA LYS A 134 -9.06 16.20 -39.29
C LYS A 134 -10.50 16.04 -39.74
N PHE A 135 -10.75 16.26 -41.03
CA PHE A 135 -12.04 15.96 -41.66
C PHE A 135 -11.93 14.72 -42.53
N ASP A 136 -12.77 13.72 -42.27
CA ASP A 136 -12.91 12.54 -43.12
C ASP A 136 -14.14 12.70 -44.02
N ALA A 137 -13.89 13.00 -45.30
CA ALA A 137 -14.94 13.20 -46.30
C ALA A 137 -15.71 11.91 -46.65
N LYS A 138 -15.10 10.73 -46.48
CA LYS A 138 -15.78 9.44 -46.74
C LYS A 138 -16.70 9.08 -45.59
N ALA A 139 -16.24 9.28 -44.36
CA ALA A 139 -17.02 9.00 -43.16
C ALA A 139 -17.97 10.14 -42.75
N LYS A 140 -17.89 11.31 -43.41
CA LYS A 140 -18.67 12.52 -43.12
C LYS A 140 -18.55 12.94 -41.65
N ARG A 141 -17.31 13.02 -41.16
CA ARG A 141 -17.02 13.25 -39.73
C ARG A 141 -15.82 14.18 -39.54
N LEU A 142 -15.92 15.00 -38.51
CA LEU A 142 -14.84 15.78 -37.92
C LEU A 142 -14.22 14.97 -36.78
N ILE A 143 -12.89 14.84 -36.78
CA ILE A 143 -12.13 13.98 -35.87
C ILE A 143 -11.10 14.83 -35.14
N CYS A 144 -11.11 14.84 -33.81
CA CYS A 144 -10.04 15.42 -32.99
C CYS A 144 -9.17 14.30 -32.41
N ASP A 145 -7.85 14.45 -32.45
CA ASP A 145 -6.94 13.53 -31.77
C ASP A 145 -7.19 13.56 -30.26
N GLY A 146 -7.49 12.40 -29.68
CA GLY A 146 -7.83 12.28 -28.26
C GLY A 146 -6.71 12.70 -27.32
N LYS A 147 -5.44 12.56 -27.75
CA LYS A 147 -4.26 12.93 -26.93
C LYS A 147 -3.97 14.42 -26.93
N LEU A 148 -4.21 15.10 -28.05
CA LEU A 148 -3.89 16.52 -28.20
C LEU A 148 -4.97 17.42 -27.60
N ARG A 149 -6.22 16.94 -27.57
CA ARG A 149 -7.42 17.68 -27.14
C ARG A 149 -7.57 19.00 -27.91
N MET A 150 -8.74 19.64 -27.79
CA MET A 150 -8.95 20.95 -28.42
C MET A 150 -8.81 22.05 -27.38
N LEU A 151 -7.88 22.97 -27.59
CA LEU A 151 -7.74 24.17 -26.76
C LEU A 151 -8.78 25.23 -27.12
N LYS A 152 -9.12 26.11 -26.17
CA LYS A 152 -10.06 27.22 -26.41
C LYS A 152 -9.62 28.11 -27.58
N ALA A 153 -8.32 28.43 -27.65
CA ALA A 153 -7.75 29.22 -28.72
C ALA A 153 -7.84 28.53 -30.10
N GLU A 154 -7.79 27.20 -30.14
CA GLU A 154 -7.93 26.44 -31.39
C GLU A 154 -9.38 26.41 -31.86
N ARG A 155 -10.34 26.26 -30.93
CA ARG A 155 -11.76 26.44 -31.23
C ARG A 155 -12.04 27.82 -31.82
N GLU A 156 -11.52 28.88 -31.20
CA GLU A 156 -11.69 30.25 -31.68
C GLU A 156 -11.08 30.45 -33.08
N LYS A 157 -9.92 29.85 -33.36
CA LYS A 157 -9.33 29.84 -34.71
C LYS A 157 -10.23 29.15 -35.73
N LEU A 158 -10.81 28.00 -35.40
CA LEU A 158 -11.70 27.27 -36.30
C LEU A 158 -13.00 28.02 -36.58
N LEU A 159 -13.58 28.67 -35.55
CA LEU A 159 -14.76 29.53 -35.72
C LEU A 159 -14.45 30.80 -36.52
N GLY A 160 -13.22 31.33 -36.40
CA GLY A 160 -12.75 32.48 -37.18
C GLY A 160 -12.54 32.20 -38.67
N LEU A 161 -12.62 30.94 -39.12
CA LEU A 161 -12.59 30.58 -40.55
C LEU A 161 -13.90 30.88 -41.27
N LEU A 162 -15.00 31.08 -40.52
CA LEU A 162 -16.30 31.42 -41.07
C LEU A 162 -16.31 32.92 -41.46
N LYS A 163 -16.23 33.20 -42.76
CA LYS A 163 -16.34 34.53 -43.31
C LYS A 163 -17.83 34.76 -43.56
N GLY A 164 -18.52 35.44 -42.65
CA GLY A 164 -19.95 35.77 -42.77
C GLY A 164 -20.26 36.70 -43.96
N GLU A 165 -19.98 36.26 -45.18
CA GLU A 165 -20.19 36.96 -46.43
C GLU A 165 -21.63 36.72 -46.93
N PRO A 166 -22.26 37.71 -47.59
CA PRO A 166 -23.69 37.71 -47.91
C PRO A 166 -24.16 36.64 -48.92
N ASN A 167 -23.26 35.79 -49.43
CA ASN A 167 -23.55 34.79 -50.47
C ASN A 167 -23.16 33.35 -50.07
N VAL A 168 -22.85 33.12 -48.79
CA VAL A 168 -22.42 31.81 -48.27
C VAL A 168 -23.63 31.00 -47.81
N ASP A 169 -23.59 29.67 -47.97
CA ASP A 169 -24.61 28.76 -47.44
C ASP A 169 -24.60 28.77 -45.90
N ILE A 170 -25.40 29.69 -45.33
CA ILE A 170 -25.56 29.93 -43.89
C ILE A 170 -25.87 28.63 -43.13
N LYS A 171 -26.54 27.65 -43.76
CA LYS A 171 -26.84 26.37 -43.10
C LYS A 171 -25.58 25.52 -42.93
N ARG A 172 -24.63 25.55 -43.87
CA ARG A 172 -23.37 24.80 -43.75
C ARG A 172 -22.44 25.42 -42.73
N GLU A 173 -22.36 26.75 -42.68
CA GLU A 173 -21.56 27.46 -41.68
C GLU A 173 -22.07 27.22 -40.25
N THR A 174 -23.39 27.24 -40.05
CA THR A 174 -24.00 26.94 -38.74
C THR A 174 -23.78 25.49 -38.32
N LEU A 175 -23.94 24.52 -39.24
CA LEU A 175 -23.63 23.11 -38.96
C LEU A 175 -22.15 22.87 -38.64
N PHE A 176 -21.23 23.60 -39.30
CA PHE A 176 -19.80 23.54 -38.99
C PHE A 176 -19.49 24.13 -37.61
N ALA A 177 -20.04 25.32 -37.29
CA ALA A 177 -19.87 25.94 -35.99
C ALA A 177 -20.40 25.04 -34.85
N ASP A 178 -21.58 24.43 -35.04
CA ASP A 178 -22.15 23.48 -34.10
C ASP A 178 -21.30 22.22 -33.96
N ALA A 179 -20.78 21.67 -35.06
CA ALA A 179 -19.90 20.52 -35.03
C ALA A 179 -18.58 20.81 -34.28
N VAL A 180 -17.98 21.98 -34.50
CA VAL A 180 -16.77 22.43 -33.80
C VAL A 180 -17.04 22.66 -32.31
N ASN A 181 -18.16 23.28 -31.96
CA ASN A 181 -18.56 23.48 -30.57
C ASN A 181 -18.80 22.15 -29.84
N ARG A 182 -19.52 21.21 -30.47
CA ARG A 182 -19.72 19.87 -29.92
C ARG A 182 -18.41 19.09 -29.79
N LEU A 183 -17.51 19.22 -30.77
CA LEU A 183 -16.20 18.57 -30.73
C LEU A 183 -15.34 19.13 -29.58
N TYR A 184 -15.37 20.46 -29.39
CA TYR A 184 -14.73 21.12 -28.27
C TYR A 184 -15.31 20.66 -26.93
N GLU A 185 -16.64 20.63 -26.80
CA GLU A 185 -17.31 20.14 -25.59
C GLU A 185 -16.93 18.69 -25.29
N LEU A 186 -16.90 17.80 -26.30
CA LEU A 186 -16.49 16.41 -26.14
C LEU A 186 -15.03 16.29 -25.70
N ALA A 187 -14.13 17.06 -26.30
CA ALA A 187 -12.70 17.04 -26.00
C ALA A 187 -12.36 17.68 -24.63
N THR A 188 -13.22 18.58 -24.12
CA THR A 188 -13.01 19.28 -22.84
C THR A 188 -13.76 18.66 -21.66
N ARG A 189 -14.59 17.64 -21.88
CA ARG A 189 -15.36 16.97 -20.81
C ARG A 189 -14.44 16.43 -19.71
N PRO A 190 -14.70 16.75 -18.42
CA PRO A 190 -13.92 16.23 -17.28
C PRO A 190 -13.94 14.70 -17.15
N GLN A 191 -15.00 14.06 -17.66
CA GLN A 191 -15.16 12.60 -17.64
C GLN A 191 -14.37 11.89 -18.76
N GLY A 192 -13.87 12.63 -19.75
CA GLY A 192 -13.07 12.09 -20.85
C GLY A 192 -11.56 12.07 -20.56
N ILE A 193 -11.13 12.41 -19.34
CA ILE A 193 -9.71 12.38 -18.95
C ILE A 193 -9.32 11.00 -18.45
N SER A 194 -8.35 10.40 -19.13
CA SER A 194 -7.84 9.08 -18.78
C SER A 194 -7.07 9.12 -17.47
N ALA A 195 -6.95 7.97 -16.81
CA ALA A 195 -6.16 7.86 -15.60
C ALA A 195 -4.70 8.28 -15.83
N LYS A 196 -4.08 7.87 -16.94
CA LYS A 196 -2.68 8.24 -17.25
C LYS A 196 -2.51 9.73 -17.59
N GLU A 197 -3.52 10.36 -18.16
CA GLU A 197 -3.53 11.82 -18.38
C GLU A 197 -3.68 12.58 -17.06
N LYS A 198 -4.61 12.15 -16.18
CA LYS A 198 -4.76 12.71 -14.83
C LYS A 198 -3.46 12.55 -14.02
N LEU A 199 -2.82 11.38 -14.11
CA LEU A 199 -1.53 11.12 -13.48
C LEU A 199 -0.44 12.06 -14.00
N GLY A 200 -0.34 12.25 -15.32
CA GLY A 200 0.57 13.20 -15.94
C GLY A 200 0.31 14.65 -15.51
N ALA A 201 -0.97 15.04 -15.42
CA ALA A 201 -1.38 16.35 -14.94
C ALA A 201 -1.01 16.57 -13.47
N LEU A 202 -1.13 15.55 -12.61
CA LEU A 202 -0.77 15.63 -11.20
C LEU A 202 0.75 15.71 -10.99
N LEU A 203 1.52 14.83 -11.65
CA LEU A 203 2.95 14.67 -11.40
C LEU A 203 3.84 15.65 -12.20
N VAL A 204 3.41 16.02 -13.41
CA VAL A 204 4.21 16.83 -14.35
C VAL A 204 3.52 18.15 -14.67
N GLY A 205 2.21 18.12 -14.89
CA GLY A 205 1.44 19.28 -15.33
C GLY A 205 1.16 20.31 -14.22
N ASN A 206 1.15 19.90 -12.95
CA ASN A 206 0.89 20.79 -11.83
C ASN A 206 2.17 21.52 -11.43
N PRO A 207 2.27 22.85 -11.62
CA PRO A 207 3.49 23.59 -11.36
C PRO A 207 3.87 23.66 -9.88
N GLU A 208 2.93 23.42 -8.96
CA GLU A 208 3.21 23.34 -7.52
C GLU A 208 3.83 21.99 -7.14
N VAL A 209 3.50 20.92 -7.87
CA VAL A 209 3.95 19.55 -7.59
C VAL A 209 5.24 19.22 -8.34
N ALA A 210 5.32 19.58 -9.63
CA ALA A 210 6.46 19.34 -10.50
C ALA A 210 7.54 20.44 -10.43
N GLY A 211 7.16 21.65 -10.02
CA GLY A 211 8.01 22.83 -10.04
C GLY A 211 7.96 23.58 -11.38
N ARG A 212 8.61 24.74 -11.44
CA ARG A 212 8.75 25.54 -12.68
C ARG A 212 10.20 25.94 -12.88
N VAL A 213 10.67 25.85 -14.13
CA VAL A 213 11.95 26.42 -14.56
C VAL A 213 11.64 27.72 -15.29
N PHE A 214 12.09 28.83 -14.72
CA PHE A 214 12.01 30.15 -15.32
C PHE A 214 13.28 30.39 -16.12
N LYS A 215 13.23 30.06 -17.41
CA LYS A 215 14.36 30.29 -18.34
C LYS A 215 14.76 31.77 -18.42
N GLU A 216 13.85 32.68 -18.11
CA GLU A 216 14.08 34.13 -18.04
C GLU A 216 15.02 34.56 -16.89
N HIS A 217 15.25 33.66 -15.93
CA HIS A 217 16.06 33.89 -14.73
C HIS A 217 17.31 33.00 -14.68
N GLU A 218 17.83 32.62 -15.85
CA GLU A 218 19.02 31.77 -15.97
C GLU A 218 20.23 32.42 -15.27
N GLY A 219 20.76 31.74 -14.24
CA GLY A 219 21.87 32.24 -13.41
C GLY A 219 21.47 32.90 -12.08
N THR A 220 20.18 33.05 -11.75
CA THR A 220 19.70 33.56 -10.44
C THR A 220 19.02 32.47 -9.60
N ILE A 221 18.81 32.73 -8.31
CA ILE A 221 18.16 31.80 -7.35
C ILE A 221 16.72 31.46 -7.81
N ASP A 222 16.07 32.37 -8.52
CA ASP A 222 14.70 32.24 -9.02
C ASP A 222 14.58 31.41 -10.32
N TYR A 223 15.69 30.89 -10.84
CA TYR A 223 15.73 30.05 -12.03
C TYR A 223 14.82 28.82 -11.93
N LYS A 224 14.73 28.20 -10.76
CA LYS A 224 13.93 26.99 -10.54
C LYS A 224 13.13 27.08 -9.25
N ARG A 225 11.80 27.13 -9.37
CA ARG A 225 10.89 26.89 -8.24
C ARG A 225 10.75 25.39 -8.05
N ILE A 226 11.21 24.91 -6.89
CA ILE A 226 11.12 23.52 -6.46
C ILE A 226 9.64 23.14 -6.32
N GLY A 227 9.22 22.05 -6.96
CA GLY A 227 7.89 21.48 -6.77
C GLY A 227 7.81 20.62 -5.51
N ASP A 228 6.61 20.33 -5.03
CA ASP A 228 6.40 19.51 -3.82
C ASP A 228 7.08 18.13 -3.90
N ILE A 229 7.22 17.52 -5.09
CA ILE A 229 7.95 16.25 -5.27
C ILE A 229 9.45 16.42 -5.03
N ASP A 230 10.06 17.46 -5.61
CA ASP A 230 11.47 17.76 -5.41
C ASP A 230 11.73 18.20 -3.96
N LEU A 231 10.79 18.94 -3.37
CA LEU A 231 10.81 19.30 -1.95
C LEU A 231 10.75 18.04 -1.07
N TYR A 232 9.88 17.08 -1.39
CA TYR A 232 9.81 15.81 -0.67
C TYR A 232 11.12 15.03 -0.73
N LYS A 233 11.69 14.88 -1.93
CA LYS A 233 12.97 14.19 -2.13
C LYS A 233 14.12 14.87 -1.38
N SER A 234 14.17 16.21 -1.40
CA SER A 234 15.21 16.97 -0.70
C SER A 234 15.07 16.92 0.82
N GLU A 235 13.87 17.05 1.37
CA GLU A 235 13.63 16.92 2.81
C GLU A 235 13.87 15.48 3.31
N LEU A 236 13.58 14.46 2.49
CA LEU A 236 13.94 13.07 2.78
C LEU A 236 15.47 12.91 2.87
N ALA A 237 16.23 13.42 1.90
CA ALA A 237 17.70 13.35 1.92
C ALA A 237 18.28 14.12 3.12
N ARG A 238 17.69 15.28 3.46
CA ARG A 238 18.06 16.07 4.63
C ARG A 238 17.78 15.31 5.93
N TYR A 239 16.62 14.64 6.02
CA TYR A 239 16.27 13.81 7.16
C TYR A 239 17.28 12.68 7.37
N GLU A 240 17.63 11.93 6.31
CA GLU A 240 18.62 10.84 6.42
C GLU A 240 20.00 11.37 6.85
N THR A 241 20.42 12.51 6.32
CA THR A 241 21.67 13.16 6.71
C THR A 241 21.67 13.55 8.18
N ASN A 242 20.58 14.15 8.67
CA ASN A 242 20.43 14.53 10.07
C ASN A 242 20.34 13.31 10.99
N LEU A 243 19.66 12.24 10.55
CA LEU A 243 19.59 10.98 11.26
C LEU A 243 20.98 10.37 11.42
N ALA A 244 21.81 10.37 10.37
CA ALA A 244 23.19 9.90 10.43
C ALA A 244 24.04 10.74 11.41
N LYS A 245 23.92 12.07 11.38
CA LYS A 245 24.60 12.96 12.34
C LYS A 245 24.14 12.71 13.77
N ALA A 246 22.84 12.56 14.00
CA ALA A 246 22.26 12.30 15.32
C ALA A 246 22.70 10.94 15.90
N LYS A 247 23.07 9.95 15.06
CA LYS A 247 23.67 8.68 15.50
C LYS A 247 25.11 8.85 15.98
N GLN A 248 25.87 9.81 15.42
CA GLN A 248 27.28 10.03 15.73
C GLN A 248 27.52 11.06 16.84
N GLN A 249 26.63 12.04 16.98
CA GLN A 249 26.78 13.16 17.90
C GLN A 249 26.01 12.92 19.22
N SER A 250 26.53 13.45 20.32
CA SER A 250 25.85 13.40 21.62
C SER A 250 24.51 14.15 21.58
N ALA A 251 23.54 13.73 22.39
CA ALA A 251 22.20 14.34 22.43
C ALA A 251 22.21 15.86 22.77
N MET A 252 23.30 16.36 23.34
CA MET A 252 23.51 17.78 23.67
C MET A 252 23.83 18.64 22.43
N GLN A 253 24.39 18.05 21.36
CA GLN A 253 24.73 18.75 20.11
C GLN A 253 23.62 18.67 19.05
N PHE A 254 22.72 17.69 19.15
CA PHE A 254 21.62 17.52 18.22
C PHE A 254 20.34 17.14 18.97
N PRO A 255 19.46 18.11 19.30
CA PRO A 255 18.21 17.81 19.99
C PRO A 255 17.34 16.90 19.13
N ARG A 256 17.05 15.70 19.65
CA ARG A 256 16.27 14.65 18.95
C ARG A 256 14.84 15.10 18.60
N ASP A 257 14.32 16.11 19.31
CA ASP A 257 13.00 16.73 19.05
C ASP A 257 12.90 17.33 17.65
N HIS A 258 13.99 17.88 17.12
CA HIS A 258 14.02 18.39 15.75
C HIS A 258 13.86 17.27 14.72
N LEU A 259 14.42 16.09 14.99
CA LEU A 259 14.33 14.94 14.08
C LEU A 259 12.90 14.38 14.07
N GLN A 260 12.23 14.32 15.21
CA GLN A 260 10.82 13.89 15.28
C GLN A 260 9.91 14.87 14.54
N LYS A 261 10.13 16.17 14.71
CA LYS A 261 9.38 17.21 13.99
C LYS A 261 9.60 17.10 12.48
N GLN A 262 10.86 16.95 12.05
CA GLN A 262 11.22 16.72 10.65
C GLN A 262 10.51 15.47 10.09
N TRP A 263 10.49 14.36 10.83
CA TRP A 263 9.80 13.15 10.42
C TRP A 263 8.28 13.37 10.26
N SER A 264 7.65 14.02 11.23
CA SER A 264 6.21 14.34 11.16
C SER A 264 5.88 15.22 9.96
N ASP A 265 6.68 16.25 9.70
CA ASP A 265 6.48 17.15 8.58
C ASP A 265 6.76 16.44 7.23
N LEU A 266 7.74 15.52 7.20
CA LEU A 266 8.01 14.65 6.06
C LEU A 266 6.84 13.70 5.75
N GLN A 267 6.19 13.11 6.76
CA GLN A 267 5.00 12.27 6.56
C GLN A 267 3.81 13.08 6.03
N LYS A 268 3.63 14.33 6.47
CA LYS A 268 2.60 15.22 5.92
C LYS A 268 2.87 15.56 4.46
N LEU A 269 4.12 15.88 4.13
CA LEU A 269 4.52 16.20 2.77
C LEU A 269 4.36 14.99 1.85
N LYS A 270 4.78 13.79 2.31
CA LYS A 270 4.53 12.52 1.64
C LYS A 270 3.04 12.31 1.37
N GLY A 271 2.19 12.51 2.38
CA GLY A 271 0.74 12.42 2.23
C GLY A 271 0.17 13.38 1.19
N LYS A 272 0.70 14.62 1.14
CA LYS A 272 0.32 15.65 0.16
C LYS A 272 0.64 15.24 -1.28
N VAL A 273 1.81 14.63 -1.53
CA VAL A 273 2.25 14.28 -2.89
C VAL A 273 1.76 12.90 -3.35
N VAL A 274 1.77 11.89 -2.46
CA VAL A 274 1.39 10.51 -2.81
C VAL A 274 -0.12 10.30 -2.71
N GLY A 275 -0.80 11.00 -1.78
CA GLY A 275 -2.24 10.84 -1.52
C GLY A 275 -3.11 11.00 -2.77
N PRO A 276 -2.96 12.09 -3.55
CA PRO A 276 -3.72 12.27 -4.79
C PRO A 276 -3.48 11.19 -5.85
N VAL A 277 -2.28 10.60 -5.90
CA VAL A 277 -1.98 9.51 -6.84
C VAL A 277 -2.65 8.22 -6.39
N LYS A 278 -2.61 7.89 -5.09
CA LYS A 278 -3.30 6.72 -4.53
C LYS A 278 -4.83 6.84 -4.62
N SER A 279 -5.37 8.05 -4.50
CA SER A 279 -6.81 8.28 -4.72
C SER A 279 -7.18 8.04 -6.19
N LEU A 280 -6.34 8.51 -7.13
CA LEU A 280 -6.55 8.27 -8.56
C LEU A 280 -6.52 6.77 -8.93
N ASP A 281 -5.60 6.00 -8.34
CA ASP A 281 -5.59 4.53 -8.48
C ASP A 281 -6.88 3.88 -7.97
N SER A 282 -7.37 4.34 -6.82
CA SER A 282 -8.63 3.85 -6.24
C SER A 282 -9.84 4.21 -7.11
N GLU A 283 -9.89 5.44 -7.62
CA GLU A 283 -10.93 5.90 -8.54
C GLU A 283 -10.95 5.09 -9.84
N LEU A 284 -9.78 4.81 -10.42
CA LEU A 284 -9.64 3.96 -11.61
C LEU A 284 -10.22 2.57 -11.35
N LYS A 285 -9.84 1.93 -10.24
CA LYS A 285 -10.33 0.59 -9.86
C LYS A 285 -11.84 0.59 -9.62
N VAL A 286 -12.38 1.63 -9.00
CA VAL A 286 -13.83 1.79 -8.80
C VAL A 286 -14.56 2.00 -10.14
N ALA A 287 -14.01 2.82 -11.03
CA ALA A 287 -14.59 3.06 -12.36
C ALA A 287 -14.61 1.78 -13.20
N ALA A 288 -13.53 0.99 -13.18
CA ALA A 288 -13.47 -0.28 -13.87
C ALA A 288 -14.47 -1.31 -13.33
N LYS A 289 -14.65 -1.39 -12.00
CA LYS A 289 -15.67 -2.27 -11.39
C LYS A 289 -17.09 -1.96 -11.86
N LYS A 290 -17.40 -0.70 -12.21
CA LYS A 290 -18.70 -0.31 -12.77
C LYS A 290 -18.93 -0.81 -14.20
N LEU A 291 -17.89 -1.28 -14.89
CA LEU A 291 -18.01 -1.89 -16.22
C LEU A 291 -18.49 -3.35 -16.15
N LEU A 292 -18.38 -3.99 -14.99
CA LEU A 292 -18.67 -5.40 -14.79
C LEU A 292 -20.18 -5.66 -14.68
N THR A 293 -20.60 -6.84 -15.15
CA THR A 293 -21.93 -7.36 -14.83
C THR A 293 -21.99 -7.82 -13.37
N PHE A 294 -23.20 -8.00 -12.85
CA PHE A 294 -23.39 -8.49 -11.48
C PHE A 294 -22.74 -9.87 -11.27
N GLU A 295 -22.85 -10.76 -12.25
CA GLU A 295 -22.22 -12.09 -12.21
C GLU A 295 -20.69 -12.02 -12.20
N GLN A 296 -20.09 -11.13 -13.01
CA GLN A 296 -18.65 -10.91 -13.01
C GLN A 296 -18.18 -10.37 -11.64
N LEU A 297 -18.91 -9.40 -11.08
CA LEU A 297 -18.57 -8.82 -9.78
C LEU A 297 -18.66 -9.85 -8.63
N ALA A 298 -19.55 -10.84 -8.74
CA ALA A 298 -19.66 -11.94 -7.78
C ALA A 298 -18.42 -12.87 -7.77
N GLY A 299 -17.57 -12.82 -8.81
CA GLY A 299 -16.30 -13.54 -8.89
C GLY A 299 -15.22 -13.10 -7.89
N GLY A 300 -15.52 -12.12 -7.03
CA GLY A 300 -14.61 -11.64 -6.00
C GLY A 300 -13.53 -10.69 -6.53
N PRO A 301 -12.60 -10.22 -5.67
CA PRO A 301 -11.57 -9.27 -6.06
C PRO A 301 -10.49 -9.90 -6.97
N VAL A 302 -9.92 -9.09 -7.86
CA VAL A 302 -8.76 -9.46 -8.68
C VAL A 302 -7.57 -9.79 -7.78
N ARG A 303 -6.88 -10.90 -8.09
CA ARG A 303 -5.63 -11.25 -7.41
C ARG A 303 -4.50 -10.33 -7.88
N LEU A 304 -4.00 -9.52 -6.95
CA LEU A 304 -2.83 -8.65 -7.18
C LEU A 304 -1.53 -9.48 -7.15
N PRO A 305 -0.47 -9.01 -7.84
CA PRO A 305 0.84 -9.66 -7.76
C PRO A 305 1.32 -9.67 -6.30
N SER A 306 1.94 -10.78 -5.87
CA SER A 306 2.43 -10.90 -4.50
C SER A 306 3.52 -9.86 -4.24
N THR A 307 3.27 -8.95 -3.32
CA THR A 307 4.25 -7.99 -2.84
C THR A 307 5.12 -8.61 -1.73
N PRO A 308 6.30 -8.06 -1.45
CA PRO A 308 7.09 -8.45 -0.26
C PRO A 308 6.28 -8.33 1.04
N VAL A 309 5.42 -7.32 1.13
CA VAL A 309 4.52 -7.09 2.26
C VAL A 309 3.52 -8.23 2.43
N ASP A 310 2.98 -8.79 1.35
CA ASP A 310 2.00 -9.89 1.44
C ASP A 310 2.58 -11.13 2.12
N ARG A 311 3.87 -11.42 1.89
CA ARG A 311 4.55 -12.53 2.57
C ARG A 311 4.65 -12.28 4.07
N ILE A 312 4.95 -11.05 4.47
CA ILE A 312 5.06 -10.65 5.88
C ILE A 312 3.69 -10.66 6.55
N ASN A 313 2.64 -10.23 5.82
CA ASN A 313 1.27 -10.31 6.28
C ASN A 313 0.89 -11.76 6.58
N GLN A 314 1.15 -12.68 5.65
CA GLN A 314 0.88 -14.10 5.83
C GLN A 314 1.69 -14.71 6.98
N GLN A 315 2.98 -14.42 7.08
CA GLN A 315 3.83 -14.90 8.18
C GLN A 315 3.34 -14.42 9.53
N THR A 316 2.92 -13.15 9.63
CA THR A 316 2.40 -12.56 10.87
C THR A 316 1.07 -13.21 11.26
N MET A 317 0.14 -13.36 10.31
CA MET A 317 -1.17 -13.97 10.56
C MET A 317 -1.01 -15.43 11.00
N TRP A 318 -0.28 -16.25 10.24
CA TRP A 318 -0.05 -17.65 10.58
C TRP A 318 0.77 -17.82 11.85
N GLY A 319 1.80 -17.01 12.06
CA GLY A 319 2.63 -17.02 13.27
C GLY A 319 1.78 -16.80 14.52
N LEU A 320 0.96 -15.75 14.54
CA LEU A 320 0.05 -15.45 15.65
C LEU A 320 -0.97 -16.57 15.88
N THR A 321 -1.64 -17.05 14.84
CA THR A 321 -2.65 -18.11 14.96
C THR A 321 -2.06 -19.43 15.45
N ILE A 322 -0.96 -19.90 14.85
CA ILE A 322 -0.35 -21.18 15.21
C ILE A 322 0.20 -21.12 16.64
N LEU A 323 0.98 -20.09 16.97
CA LEU A 323 1.56 -19.97 18.32
C LEU A 323 0.47 -19.78 19.37
N GLY A 324 -0.59 -19.04 19.07
CA GLY A 324 -1.76 -18.89 19.94
C GLY A 324 -2.45 -20.23 20.22
N VAL A 325 -2.74 -21.02 19.18
CA VAL A 325 -3.33 -22.37 19.33
C VAL A 325 -2.43 -23.28 20.16
N LEU A 326 -1.12 -23.31 19.87
CA LEU A 326 -0.17 -24.15 20.60
C LEU A 326 -0.10 -23.79 22.09
N LEU A 327 -0.11 -22.50 22.44
CA LEU A 327 -0.12 -22.02 23.83
C LEU A 327 -1.43 -22.32 24.56
N LEU A 328 -2.57 -22.23 23.87
CA LEU A 328 -3.88 -22.56 24.44
C LEU A 328 -4.02 -24.05 24.73
N ILE A 329 -3.72 -24.89 23.74
CA ILE A 329 -3.77 -26.35 23.86
C ILE A 329 -2.67 -26.87 24.80
N GLY A 330 -1.56 -26.12 24.93
CA GLY A 330 -0.39 -26.53 25.68
C GLY A 330 0.36 -27.67 24.98
N LEU A 331 0.56 -27.55 23.66
CA LEU A 331 1.35 -28.46 22.83
C LEU A 331 2.66 -27.77 22.41
N GLY A 332 3.79 -28.36 22.73
CA GLY A 332 5.11 -27.77 22.50
C GLY A 332 5.30 -26.45 23.26
N THR A 333 4.74 -26.31 24.46
CA THR A 333 4.54 -25.01 25.14
C THR A 333 5.82 -24.18 25.24
N ARG A 334 6.97 -24.82 25.51
CA ARG A 334 8.27 -24.13 25.60
C ARG A 334 8.69 -23.52 24.26
N TYR A 335 8.55 -24.28 23.18
CA TYR A 335 8.90 -23.81 21.83
C TYR A 335 7.89 -22.78 21.32
N ALA A 336 6.60 -22.98 21.59
CA ALA A 336 5.57 -22.00 21.27
C ALA A 336 5.80 -20.67 21.99
N ALA A 337 6.17 -20.72 23.28
CA ALA A 337 6.49 -19.53 24.05
C ALA A 337 7.77 -18.83 23.57
N LEU A 338 8.83 -19.58 23.25
CA LEU A 338 10.05 -19.02 22.65
C LEU A 338 9.78 -18.40 21.27
N GLY A 339 9.03 -19.08 20.41
CA GLY A 339 8.64 -18.54 19.09
C GLY A 339 7.81 -17.26 19.21
N GLY A 340 6.87 -17.23 20.17
CA GLY A 340 6.09 -16.03 20.48
C GLY A 340 6.96 -14.88 20.99
N ALA A 341 7.90 -15.16 21.88
CA ALA A 341 8.83 -14.17 22.40
C ALA A 341 9.71 -13.59 21.29
N VAL A 342 10.24 -14.43 20.39
CA VAL A 342 11.02 -13.99 19.23
C VAL A 342 10.19 -13.09 18.31
N MET A 343 8.96 -13.50 17.97
CA MET A 343 8.06 -12.72 17.11
C MET A 343 7.72 -11.36 17.71
N LEU A 344 7.32 -11.30 18.99
CA LEU A 344 7.05 -10.04 19.67
C LEU A 344 8.30 -9.17 19.84
N THR A 345 9.47 -9.79 20.00
CA THR A 345 10.74 -9.05 20.02
C THR A 345 10.98 -8.37 18.68
N MET A 346 10.66 -9.01 17.56
CA MET A 346 10.74 -8.36 16.24
C MET A 346 9.79 -7.17 16.13
N PHE A 347 8.57 -7.27 16.66
CA PHE A 347 7.65 -6.12 16.70
C PHE A 347 8.18 -5.01 17.63
N TYR A 348 8.68 -5.36 18.81
CA TYR A 348 9.31 -4.41 19.72
C TYR A 348 10.48 -3.66 19.05
N LEU A 349 11.33 -4.36 18.30
CA LEU A 349 12.50 -3.78 17.62
C LEU A 349 12.16 -2.96 16.37
N ALA A 350 10.98 -3.15 15.78
CA ALA A 350 10.52 -2.33 14.66
C ALA A 350 10.14 -0.92 15.10
N MET A 351 9.64 -0.76 16.32
CA MET A 351 9.33 0.55 16.93
C MET A 351 9.71 0.57 18.41
N PRO A 352 11.02 0.62 18.73
CA PRO A 352 11.47 0.52 20.10
C PRO A 352 11.23 1.83 20.86
N PRO A 353 10.61 1.80 22.06
CA PRO A 353 10.39 2.97 22.91
C PRO A 353 11.68 3.38 23.65
N TRP A 354 12.77 3.56 22.90
CA TRP A 354 14.09 3.85 23.44
C TRP A 354 14.37 5.34 23.51
N PRO A 355 15.20 5.79 24.46
CA PRO A 355 15.63 7.18 24.52
C PRO A 355 16.28 7.60 23.19
N GLY A 356 15.77 8.68 22.60
CA GLY A 356 16.27 9.24 21.34
C GLY A 356 15.69 8.61 20.08
N VAL A 357 14.83 7.59 20.17
CA VAL A 357 14.00 7.16 19.04
C VAL A 357 12.74 8.02 19.05
N PRO A 358 12.31 8.55 17.88
CA PRO A 358 11.07 9.31 17.84
C PRO A 358 9.86 8.50 18.34
N GLU A 359 8.91 9.16 19.00
CA GLU A 359 7.74 8.46 19.54
C GLU A 359 6.90 7.84 18.41
N ALA A 360 6.49 6.58 18.60
CA ALA A 360 5.62 5.89 17.69
C ALA A 360 4.22 6.56 17.71
N PRO A 361 3.54 6.70 16.55
CA PRO A 361 2.21 7.27 16.51
C PRO A 361 1.20 6.37 17.25
N GLY A 362 0.59 6.89 18.31
CA GLY A 362 -0.41 6.19 19.12
C GLY A 362 -0.62 6.83 20.50
N PRO A 363 -1.64 6.39 21.27
CA PRO A 363 -1.89 6.90 22.62
C PRO A 363 -0.92 6.35 23.68
N GLU A 364 -0.04 5.42 23.31
CA GLU A 364 0.86 4.74 24.24
C GLU A 364 2.17 5.51 24.43
N HIS A 365 2.33 6.14 25.60
CA HIS A 365 3.62 6.63 26.06
C HIS A 365 4.29 5.55 26.91
N SER A 366 5.41 5.01 26.45
CA SER A 366 6.17 3.98 27.15
C SER A 366 7.65 4.35 27.14
N PHE A 367 8.33 4.22 28.29
CA PHE A 367 9.78 4.39 28.38
C PHE A 367 10.43 3.01 28.52
N ILE A 368 11.05 2.52 27.44
CA ILE A 368 11.73 1.21 27.32
C ILE A 368 10.77 0.00 27.44
N VAL A 369 9.87 0.00 28.41
CA VAL A 369 8.92 -1.07 28.71
C VAL A 369 7.56 -0.71 28.12
N ASN A 370 7.19 -1.33 27.01
CA ASN A 370 5.84 -1.28 26.43
C ASN A 370 5.12 -2.63 26.60
N LYS A 371 3.88 -2.71 26.11
CA LYS A 371 3.08 -3.95 26.11
C LYS A 371 3.83 -5.14 25.52
N ASN A 372 4.47 -4.97 24.37
CA ASN A 372 5.22 -6.04 23.70
C ASN A 372 6.36 -6.58 24.58
N PHE A 373 7.09 -5.70 25.27
CA PHE A 373 8.18 -6.12 26.16
C PHE A 373 7.67 -6.91 27.37
N ILE A 374 6.56 -6.48 27.98
CA ILE A 374 5.93 -7.19 29.10
C ILE A 374 5.49 -8.60 28.65
N GLU A 375 4.90 -8.71 27.47
CA GLU A 375 4.48 -10.00 26.89
C GLU A 375 5.67 -10.90 26.57
N VAL A 376 6.79 -10.36 26.07
CA VAL A 376 8.04 -11.12 25.88
C VAL A 376 8.54 -11.69 27.20
N MET A 377 8.60 -10.90 28.27
CA MET A 377 9.03 -11.37 29.59
C MET A 377 8.11 -12.45 30.15
N ALA A 378 6.79 -12.30 29.97
CA ALA A 378 5.81 -13.30 30.36
C ALA A 378 5.99 -14.62 29.58
N LEU A 379 6.22 -14.55 28.27
CA LEU A 379 6.49 -15.71 27.43
C LEU A 379 7.80 -16.41 27.81
N LEU A 380 8.85 -15.68 28.12
CA LEU A 380 10.11 -16.25 28.60
C LEU A 380 9.92 -16.95 29.96
N ALA A 381 9.11 -16.38 30.86
CA ALA A 381 8.74 -17.04 32.11
C ALA A 381 7.95 -18.34 31.86
N ILE A 382 7.00 -18.34 30.92
CA ILE A 382 6.26 -19.53 30.50
C ILE A 382 7.20 -20.58 29.88
N ALA A 383 8.21 -20.16 29.11
CA ALA A 383 9.19 -21.07 28.50
C ALA A 383 10.11 -21.73 29.54
N ALA A 384 10.46 -21.01 30.60
CA ALA A 384 11.29 -21.51 31.70
C ALA A 384 10.54 -22.49 32.62
N LEU A 385 9.21 -22.40 32.68
CA LEU A 385 8.37 -23.20 33.58
C LEU A 385 7.67 -24.35 32.84
N PRO A 386 7.48 -25.53 33.46
CA PRO A 386 6.82 -26.68 32.81
C PRO A 386 5.29 -26.55 32.79
N THR A 387 4.77 -25.39 32.38
CA THR A 387 3.33 -25.06 32.40
C THR A 387 2.48 -26.01 31.54
N GLY A 388 3.04 -26.48 30.42
CA GLY A 388 2.41 -27.49 29.56
C GLY A 388 2.27 -28.87 30.22
N GLN A 389 3.15 -29.23 31.17
CA GLN A 389 3.05 -30.50 31.90
C GLN A 389 2.04 -30.43 33.03
N TRP A 390 1.83 -29.25 33.62
CA TRP A 390 0.82 -29.03 34.66
C TRP A 390 -0.59 -29.06 34.09
N PHE A 391 -0.81 -28.35 32.97
CA PHE A 391 -2.12 -28.26 32.32
C PHE A 391 -1.95 -28.09 30.80
N GLY A 392 -1.91 -29.18 30.03
CA GLY A 392 -1.73 -29.15 28.57
C GLY A 392 -1.50 -30.53 27.94
N LEU A 393 -1.55 -30.59 26.61
CA LEU A 393 -1.30 -31.84 25.86
C LEU A 393 0.16 -32.33 25.92
N ASP A 394 1.11 -31.49 26.33
CA ASP A 394 2.50 -31.87 26.61
C ASP A 394 2.59 -33.02 27.63
N ARG A 395 1.64 -33.12 28.57
CA ARG A 395 1.56 -34.22 29.53
C ARG A 395 1.20 -35.55 28.87
N LEU A 396 0.36 -35.53 27.83
CA LEU A 396 -0.05 -36.74 27.11
C LEU A 396 1.10 -37.24 26.22
N CYS A 397 1.77 -36.32 25.52
CA CYS A 397 2.90 -36.62 24.66
C CYS A 397 4.11 -37.17 25.44
N SER A 398 4.42 -36.59 26.60
CA SER A 398 5.50 -37.09 27.48
C SER A 398 5.21 -38.50 28.02
N LYS A 399 3.96 -38.80 28.41
CA LYS A 399 3.56 -40.16 28.83
C LYS A 399 3.66 -41.18 27.69
N LEU A 400 3.25 -40.82 26.47
CA LEU A 400 3.35 -41.70 25.29
C LEU A 400 4.81 -41.94 24.87
N CYS A 401 5.67 -40.92 24.93
CA CYS A 401 7.10 -41.06 24.63
C CYS A 401 7.87 -41.85 25.69
N CYS A 402 7.56 -41.68 26.97
CA CYS A 402 8.15 -42.50 28.05
C CYS A 402 7.69 -43.96 27.97
N ARG A 403 6.43 -44.24 27.59
CA ARG A 403 5.94 -45.61 27.41
C ARG A 403 6.66 -46.35 26.27
N LYS A 404 7.08 -45.65 25.20
CA LYS A 404 7.89 -46.25 24.12
C LYS A 404 9.34 -46.54 24.52
N LYS A 405 9.96 -45.74 25.40
CA LYS A 405 11.32 -46.02 25.91
C LYS A 405 11.36 -47.20 26.90
N CYS A 406 10.31 -47.42 27.70
CA CYS A 406 10.26 -48.54 28.65
C CYS A 406 9.92 -49.89 28.01
N CYS A 407 9.44 -49.93 26.76
CA CYS A 407 9.17 -51.20 26.05
C CYS A 407 10.36 -51.67 25.18
N GLY A 408 11.52 -51.00 25.24
CA GLY A 408 12.69 -51.28 24.39
C GLY A 408 13.89 -51.96 25.07
N GLY A 409 13.81 -52.33 26.35
CA GLY A 409 14.91 -53.04 27.00
C GLY A 409 14.77 -53.16 28.51
N ALA A 410 14.37 -54.34 28.97
CA ALA A 410 14.59 -54.79 30.35
C ALA A 410 14.42 -56.32 30.43
N THR A 411 15.34 -57.08 29.86
CA THR A 411 15.75 -58.36 30.44
C THR A 411 16.56 -58.06 31.70
N CYS A 412 15.89 -57.82 32.83
CA CYS A 412 16.55 -57.77 34.13
C CYS A 412 16.88 -59.20 34.56
N ALA A 413 18.16 -59.56 34.45
CA ALA A 413 18.73 -60.78 35.00
C ALA A 413 18.61 -60.78 36.53
N THR A 414 17.92 -61.79 37.05
CA THR A 414 17.91 -62.18 38.46
C THR A 414 19.31 -62.69 38.83
N THR A 415 20.02 -62.01 39.72
CA THR A 415 21.13 -62.61 40.47
C THR A 415 20.82 -62.51 41.96
N SER A 416 20.33 -63.63 42.48
CA SER A 416 20.24 -63.92 43.91
C SER A 416 21.64 -63.97 44.51
N THR A 417 21.93 -63.11 45.49
CA THR A 417 23.10 -63.27 46.36
C THR A 417 22.62 -63.89 47.65
N THR A 418 22.96 -65.16 47.85
CA THR A 418 22.74 -65.90 49.09
C THR A 418 23.95 -65.72 50.00
N SER A 419 23.66 -65.45 51.26
CA SER A 419 24.56 -65.40 52.42
C SER A 419 25.46 -66.63 52.58
N GLY A 420 26.70 -66.38 53.02
CA GLY A 420 27.63 -67.35 53.62
C GLY A 420 28.63 -66.61 54.48
#